data_AF-M6FKM4-F1
#
_entry.id   AF-M6FKM4-F1
#
_cell.length_a   1.000
_cell.length_b   1.000
_cell.length_c   1.000
_cell.angle_alpha   90.00
_cell.angle_beta   90.00
_cell.angle_gamma   90.00
#
_symmetry.space_group_name_H-M   'P 1'
#
loop_
_entity.id
_entity.type
_entity.pdbx_description
1 polymer ?
#
loop_
_entity_poly.entity_id
_entity_poly.type
_entity_poly.pdbx_seq_one_letter_code
_entity_poly.pdbx_strand_id
1 'polypeptide(L)'
;MVLGKNEILGNLEDMSVIGASISSREEILLGERVKFMSPLLSVEIEADIIRKDLVQEKYKYGLVFHDLSDAVIAEILNKIVSAD
;
A
#
# COMPACT_ATOMS: atom_id res chain seq x y z
N MET A 1 19.51 -0.59 -18.10
CA MET A 1 18.44 0.10 -18.84
C MET A 1 17.33 -0.92 -19.11
N VAL A 2 16.37 -0.99 -18.20
CA VAL A 2 15.05 -1.58 -18.39
C VAL A 2 14.11 -0.47 -17.92
N LEU A 3 13.35 0.11 -18.85
CA LEU A 3 12.37 1.16 -18.58
C LEU A 3 11.10 0.49 -18.04
N GLY A 4 10.97 0.40 -16.72
CA GLY A 4 9.68 0.23 -16.06
C GLY A 4 9.14 1.60 -15.70
N LYS A 5 8.26 2.16 -16.54
CA LYS A 5 7.42 3.31 -16.15
C LYS A 5 6.37 2.82 -15.15
N ASN A 6 6.06 3.63 -14.14
CA ASN A 6 4.93 3.53 -13.19
C ASN A 6 5.25 3.08 -11.76
N GLU A 7 6.43 3.39 -11.23
CA GLU A 7 6.58 3.48 -9.77
C GLU A 7 5.89 4.77 -9.30
N ILE A 8 4.79 4.64 -8.57
CA ILE A 8 4.09 5.77 -7.94
C ILE A 8 4.51 5.82 -6.48
N LEU A 9 5.15 6.93 -6.10
CA LEU A 9 5.54 7.15 -4.71
C LEU A 9 4.37 7.69 -3.90
N GLY A 10 4.24 7.22 -2.67
CA GLY A 10 3.22 7.67 -1.74
C GLY A 10 3.70 7.65 -0.29
N ASN A 11 2.91 8.27 0.58
CA ASN A 11 3.11 8.17 2.02
C ASN A 11 2.16 7.10 2.55
N LEU A 12 2.69 6.22 3.41
CA LEU A 12 1.87 5.33 4.20
C LEU A 12 1.21 6.14 5.33
N GLU A 13 -0.12 6.22 5.32
CA GLU A 13 -0.89 6.96 6.32
C GLU A 13 -1.30 6.04 7.48
N ASP A 14 -1.68 4.80 7.15
CA ASP A 14 -2.08 3.79 8.12
C ASP A 14 -1.92 2.38 7.52
N MET A 15 -1.72 1.37 8.36
CA MET A 15 -1.57 -0.02 7.93
C MET A 15 -2.24 -0.98 8.91
N SER A 16 -2.96 -1.95 8.35
CA SER A 16 -3.58 -3.05 9.06
C SER A 16 -3.14 -4.38 8.44
N VAL A 17 -3.56 -5.50 9.05
CA VAL A 17 -3.30 -6.83 8.49
C VAL A 17 -3.98 -7.02 7.12
N ILE A 18 -5.14 -6.40 6.90
CA ILE A 18 -5.95 -6.63 5.70
C ILE A 18 -5.65 -5.63 4.56
N GLY A 19 -4.88 -4.59 4.82
CA GLY A 19 -4.71 -3.49 3.88
C GLY A 19 -4.05 -2.26 4.48
N ALA A 20 -3.92 -1.22 3.65
CA ALA A 20 -3.27 0.03 4.01
C ALA A 20 -4.02 1.24 3.47
N SER A 21 -3.80 2.39 4.09
CA SER A 21 -4.17 3.69 3.57
C SER A 21 -2.90 4.42 3.14
N ILE A 22 -2.86 4.90 1.90
CA ILE A 22 -1.73 5.69 1.38
C ILE A 22 -2.21 7.01 0.79
N SER A 23 -1.32 7.99 0.69
CA SER A 23 -1.54 9.21 -0.07
C SER A 23 -0.48 9.40 -1.15
N SER A 24 -0.86 9.89 -2.33
CA SER A 24 0.08 10.25 -3.41
C SER A 24 -0.39 11.50 -4.14
N ARG A 25 0.55 12.19 -4.80
CA ARG A 25 0.25 13.25 -5.77
C ARG A 25 -0.03 12.70 -7.17
N GLU A 26 0.34 11.45 -7.41
CA GLU A 26 0.10 10.76 -8.67
C GLU A 26 -1.19 9.95 -8.60
N GLU A 27 -1.84 9.81 -9.75
CA GLU A 27 -3.12 9.16 -9.88
C GLU A 27 -2.96 7.65 -10.10
N ILE A 28 -3.63 6.86 -9.26
CA ILE A 28 -3.85 5.42 -9.41
C ILE A 28 -5.33 5.22 -9.68
N LEU A 29 -5.69 4.28 -10.55
CA LEU A 29 -7.09 4.03 -10.88
C LEU A 29 -7.76 3.15 -9.82
N LEU A 30 -9.05 3.39 -9.59
CA LEU A 30 -9.86 2.55 -8.72
C LEU A 30 -10.04 1.17 -9.37
N GLY A 31 -9.88 0.11 -8.58
CA GLY A 31 -9.93 -1.28 -9.05
C GLY A 31 -8.63 -1.78 -9.68
N GLU A 32 -7.58 -0.94 -9.73
CA GLU A 32 -6.27 -1.36 -10.21
C GLU A 32 -5.58 -2.26 -9.19
N ARG A 33 -4.98 -3.36 -9.69
CA ARG A 33 -4.11 -4.22 -8.90
C ARG A 33 -2.69 -3.68 -8.94
N VAL A 34 -2.14 -3.39 -7.76
CA VAL A 34 -0.81 -2.84 -7.57
C VAL A 34 0.05 -3.77 -6.73
N LYS A 35 1.37 -3.57 -6.82
CA LYS A 35 2.32 -4.14 -5.87
C LYS A 35 2.67 -3.09 -4.82
N PHE A 36 2.26 -3.33 -3.60
CA PHE A 36 2.58 -2.49 -2.45
C PHE A 36 3.95 -2.84 -1.91
N MET A 37 4.79 -1.82 -1.76
CA MET A 37 6.11 -1.91 -1.15
C MET A 37 6.23 -0.85 -0.06
N SER A 38 6.79 -1.24 1.07
CA SER A 38 7.04 -0.33 2.20
C SER A 38 8.41 -0.61 2.80
N PRO A 39 9.19 0.42 3.19
CA PRO A 39 10.42 0.22 3.96
C PRO A 39 10.22 -0.51 5.30
N LEU A 40 8.97 -0.60 5.77
CA LEU A 40 8.61 -1.31 6.99
C LEU A 40 8.49 -2.82 6.79
N LEU A 41 8.39 -3.29 5.55
CA LEU A 41 8.14 -4.69 5.20
C LEU A 41 9.29 -5.23 4.35
N SER A 42 9.62 -6.49 4.55
CA SER A 42 10.65 -7.19 3.79
C SER A 42 10.19 -7.73 2.43
N VAL A 43 8.89 -7.64 2.15
CA VAL A 43 8.25 -8.24 0.96
C VAL A 43 7.39 -7.24 0.18
N GLU A 44 7.20 -7.53 -1.11
CA GLU A 44 6.14 -6.91 -1.92
C GLU A 44 4.82 -7.62 -1.67
N ILE A 45 3.72 -6.88 -1.61
CA ILE A 45 2.37 -7.42 -1.36
C ILE A 45 1.46 -7.01 -2.52
N GLU A 46 0.73 -7.95 -3.12
CA GLU A 46 -0.30 -7.60 -4.10
C GLU A 46 -1.50 -6.95 -3.41
N ALA A 47 -2.03 -5.87 -3.99
CA ALA A 47 -3.14 -5.15 -3.41
C ALA A 47 -4.05 -4.54 -4.46
N ASP A 48 -5.35 -4.49 -4.19
CA ASP A 48 -6.32 -3.79 -5.04
C ASP A 48 -6.66 -2.41 -4.45
N ILE A 49 -6.74 -1.39 -5.31
CA ILE A 49 -7.25 -0.07 -4.93
C ILE A 49 -8.77 -0.14 -4.81
N ILE A 50 -9.30 -0.16 -3.59
CA ILE A 50 -10.75 -0.27 -3.33
C ILE A 50 -11.43 1.06 -3.01
N ARG A 51 -10.63 2.10 -2.71
CA ARG A 51 -11.11 3.46 -2.45
C ARG A 51 -10.13 4.48 -3.01
N LYS A 52 -10.66 5.57 -3.54
CA LYS A 52 -9.90 6.73 -4.03
C LYS A 52 -10.65 8.01 -3.74
N ASP A 53 -9.99 8.93 -3.05
CA ASP A 53 -10.52 10.26 -2.72
C ASP A 53 -9.51 11.33 -3.12
N LEU A 54 -9.96 12.50 -3.56
CA LEU A 54 -9.11 13.67 -3.81
C LEU A 54 -9.31 14.70 -2.69
N VAL A 55 -8.27 14.95 -1.90
CA VAL A 55 -8.30 15.85 -0.75
C VAL A 55 -7.11 16.80 -0.82
N GLN A 56 -7.36 18.12 -0.88
CA GLN A 56 -6.31 19.16 -0.88
C GLN A 56 -5.18 18.85 -1.89
N GLU A 57 -5.55 18.53 -3.14
CA GLU A 57 -4.61 18.22 -4.25
C GLU A 57 -3.77 16.96 -4.06
N LYS A 58 -4.12 16.10 -3.10
CA LYS A 58 -3.54 14.76 -2.94
C LYS A 58 -4.61 13.70 -3.08
N TYR A 59 -4.27 12.62 -3.76
CA TYR A 59 -5.10 11.43 -3.76
C TYR A 59 -4.85 10.62 -2.48
N LYS A 60 -5.93 10.13 -1.89
CA LYS A 60 -5.90 9.15 -0.80
C LYS A 60 -6.48 7.85 -1.33
N TYR A 61 -5.80 6.74 -1.03
CA TYR A 61 -6.18 5.42 -1.50
C TYR A 61 -6.37 4.46 -0.32
N GLY A 62 -7.40 3.63 -0.42
CA GLY A 62 -7.55 2.45 0.41
C GLY A 62 -7.14 1.21 -0.39
N LEU A 63 -6.23 0.42 0.16
CA LEU A 63 -5.71 -0.81 -0.42
C LEU A 63 -6.22 -2.00 0.37
N VAL A 64 -6.54 -3.09 -0.32
CA VAL A 64 -6.76 -4.41 0.30
C VAL A 64 -5.66 -5.34 -0.16
N PHE A 65 -5.01 -6.00 0.79
CA PHE A 65 -3.92 -6.94 0.51
C PHE A 65 -4.44 -8.31 0.07
N HIS A 66 -3.71 -8.94 -0.84
CA HIS A 66 -3.97 -10.27 -1.38
C HIS A 66 -2.80 -11.21 -1.13
N ASP A 67 -3.10 -12.51 -1.11
CA ASP A 67 -2.13 -13.61 -1.08
C ASP A 67 -1.09 -13.49 0.05
N LEU A 68 -1.52 -12.97 1.20
CA LEU A 68 -0.69 -12.85 2.39
C LEU A 68 -0.37 -14.24 2.95
N SER A 69 0.92 -14.57 3.03
CA SER A 69 1.38 -15.73 3.79
C SER A 69 1.42 -15.43 5.29
N ASP A 70 1.38 -16.48 6.12
CA ASP A 70 1.46 -16.36 7.58
C ASP A 70 2.69 -15.56 8.05
N ALA A 71 3.82 -15.68 7.34
CA ALA A 71 5.03 -14.93 7.66
C ALA A 71 4.85 -13.41 7.44
N VAL A 72 4.17 -13.03 6.36
CA VAL A 72 3.89 -11.61 6.05
C VAL A 72 2.86 -11.05 7.03
N ILE A 73 1.83 -11.83 7.38
CA ILE A 73 0.85 -11.46 8.41
C ILE A 73 1.56 -11.20 9.75
N ALA A 74 2.46 -12.10 10.16
CA ALA A 74 3.22 -11.94 11.40
C ALA A 74 4.14 -10.70 11.36
N GLU A 75 4.79 -10.43 10.22
CA GLU A 75 5.60 -9.23 10.05
C GLU A 75 4.76 -7.95 10.20
N ILE A 76 3.61 -7.86 9.50
CA ILE A 76 2.69 -6.73 9.59
C ILE A 76 2.22 -6.52 11.04
N LEU A 77 1.79 -7.59 11.71
CA LEU A 77 1.35 -7.52 13.11
C LEU A 77 2.45 -6.99 14.03
N ASN A 78 3.68 -7.48 13.87
CA ASN A 78 4.82 -7.01 14.67
C ASN A 78 5.09 -5.51 14.44
N LYS A 79 4.92 -5.00 13.21
CA LYS A 79 5.12 -3.57 12.91
C LYS A 79 4.02 -2.69 13.46
N ILE A 80 2.76 -3.13 13.43
CA ILE A 80 1.64 -2.39 13.99
C ILE A 80 1.78 -2.30 15.52
N VAL A 81 2.10 -3.41 16.19
CA VAL A 81 2.28 -3.44 17.66
C VAL A 81 3.49 -2.60 18.11
N SER A 82 4.52 -2.48 17.28
CA SER A 82 5.71 -1.68 17.63
C SER A 82 5.55 -0.17 17.39
N ALA A 83 4.44 0.27 16.79
CA ALA A 83 4.18 1.67 16.48
C ALA A 83 3.41 2.41 17.61
N ASP A 84 2.90 1.67 18.59
CA ASP A 84 2.34 2.16 19.87
C ASP A 84 3.42 2.22 20.97
#